data_AF-A0A7G8JL83-F1
#
_entry.id   AF-A0A7G8JL83-F1
#
_cell.length_a   1.000
_cell.length_b   1.000
_cell.length_c   1.000
_cell.angle_alpha   90.00
_cell.angle_beta   90.00
_cell.angle_gamma   90.00
#
_symmetry.space_group_name_H-M   'P 1'
#
loop_
_entity.id
_entity.type
_entity.pdbx_description
1 polymer ?
#
loop_
_entity_poly.entity_id
_entity_poly.type
_entity_poly.pdbx_seq_one_letter_code
_entity_poly.pdbx_strand_id
1 'polypeptide(L)'
;MNPSDQRLVPTEARIESIQHALNQLLNEISPALSKKSESMAADPIGRIDHCINLIKTEASLAVSLIADCVPQGRPMLAEAQQTLKSLESLQLLGQSAIKE
;
A
#
# COMPACT_ATOMS: atom_id res chain seq x y z
N MET A 1 -6.12 20.84 41.97
CA MET A 1 -6.46 20.74 40.54
C MET A 1 -5.18 20.45 39.80
N ASN A 2 -5.01 19.21 39.32
CA ASN A 2 -3.77 18.73 38.73
C ASN A 2 -3.84 18.92 37.20
N PRO A 3 -2.88 19.60 36.57
CA PRO A 3 -2.75 19.60 35.11
C PRO A 3 -1.90 18.40 34.67
N SER A 4 -2.09 17.95 33.43
CA SER A 4 -1.22 16.99 32.73
C SER A 4 -1.52 15.49 32.93
N ASP A 5 -2.74 15.08 32.57
CA ASP A 5 -2.94 13.75 31.95
C ASP A 5 -2.70 13.88 30.43
N GLN A 6 -1.46 14.19 30.03
CA GLN A 6 -1.03 13.87 28.66
C GLN A 6 -0.83 12.35 28.64
N ARG A 7 -1.89 11.63 28.25
CA ARG A 7 -1.79 10.20 27.90
C ARG A 7 -0.76 10.05 26.78
N LEU A 8 0.49 9.79 27.16
CA LEU A 8 1.47 9.14 26.31
C LEU A 8 0.84 7.81 25.91
N VAL A 9 0.25 7.76 24.70
CA VAL A 9 0.00 6.46 24.07
C VAL A 9 1.36 5.79 24.00
N PRO A 10 1.54 4.58 24.57
CA PRO A 10 2.80 3.86 24.44
C PRO A 10 3.17 3.81 22.95
N THR A 11 4.42 4.14 22.61
CA THR A 11 4.89 4.18 21.22
C THR A 11 4.48 2.92 20.43
N GLU A 12 4.47 1.76 21.08
CA GLU A 12 3.99 0.49 20.54
C GLU A 12 2.52 0.54 20.09
N ALA A 13 1.61 1.01 20.94
CA ALA A 13 0.18 1.12 20.61
C ALA A 13 -0.07 2.12 19.46
N ARG A 14 0.77 3.16 19.35
CA ARG A 14 0.74 4.09 18.20
C ARG A 14 1.21 3.40 16.93
N ILE A 15 2.30 2.64 16.97
CA ILE A 15 2.84 1.88 15.83
C ILE A 15 1.81 0.85 15.34
N GLU A 16 1.19 0.08 16.25
CA GLU A 16 0.13 -0.88 15.90
C GLU A 16 -1.06 -0.21 15.21
N SER A 17 -1.48 0.97 15.70
CA SER A 17 -2.55 1.74 15.09
C SER A 17 -2.18 2.21 13.67
N ILE A 18 -0.94 2.65 13.46
CA ILE A 18 -0.43 3.05 12.14
C ILE A 18 -0.39 1.82 11.21
N GLN A 19 0.13 0.69 11.69
CA GLN A 19 0.19 -0.56 10.93
C GLN A 19 -1.20 -1.03 10.49
N HIS A 20 -2.19 -0.95 11.39
CA HIS A 20 -3.58 -1.26 11.06
C HIS A 20 -4.13 -0.32 9.98
N ALA A 21 -3.91 0.99 10.12
CA ALA A 21 -4.36 1.99 9.15
C ALA A 21 -3.72 1.78 7.77
N LEU A 22 -2.43 1.43 7.71
CA LEU A 22 -1.75 1.11 6.44
C LEU A 22 -2.39 -0.09 5.74
N ASN A 23 -2.71 -1.16 6.48
CA ASN A 23 -3.39 -2.33 5.93
C ASN A 23 -4.81 -2.00 5.43
N GLN A 24 -5.55 -1.14 6.13
CA GLN A 24 -6.86 -0.66 5.69
C GLN A 24 -6.76 0.17 4.41
N LEU A 25 -5.84 1.14 4.35
CA LEU A 25 -5.64 1.97 3.17
C LEU A 25 -5.20 1.15 1.95
N LEU A 26 -4.36 0.13 2.15
CA LEU A 26 -4.02 -0.82 1.08
C LEU A 26 -5.27 -1.52 0.54
N ASN A 27 -6.21 -1.92 1.40
CA ASN A 27 -7.47 -2.53 1.00
C ASN A 27 -8.35 -1.56 0.18
N GLU A 28 -8.42 -0.29 0.56
CA GLU A 28 -9.16 0.73 -0.19
C GLU A 28 -8.51 1.05 -1.55
N ILE A 29 -7.18 1.06 -1.62
CA ILE A 29 -6.44 1.29 -2.88
C ILE A 29 -6.63 0.11 -3.84
N SER A 30 -6.52 -1.11 -3.33
CA SER A 30 -6.70 -2.31 -4.14
C SER A 30 -7.10 -3.51 -3.26
N PRO A 31 -8.39 -3.88 -3.24
CA PRO A 31 -8.86 -5.06 -2.51
C PRO A 31 -8.19 -6.35 -3.02
N ALA A 32 -7.90 -6.41 -4.32
CA ALA A 32 -7.24 -7.56 -4.94
C ALA A 32 -5.80 -7.76 -4.43
N LEU A 33 -4.99 -6.69 -4.40
CA LEU A 33 -3.63 -6.75 -3.88
C LEU A 33 -3.61 -6.96 -2.36
N SER A 34 -4.54 -6.34 -1.64
CA SER A 34 -4.72 -6.57 -0.21
C SER A 34 -4.96 -8.06 0.06
N LYS A 35 -5.96 -8.67 -0.57
CA LYS A 35 -6.26 -10.10 -0.40
C LYS A 35 -5.08 -11.00 -0.78
N LYS A 36 -4.39 -10.69 -1.88
CA LYS A 36 -3.23 -11.46 -2.36
C LYS A 36 -2.03 -11.42 -1.40
N SER A 37 -1.94 -10.40 -0.56
CA SER A 37 -0.83 -10.15 0.37
C SER A 37 -1.24 -10.27 1.84
N GLU A 38 -2.41 -10.86 2.14
CA GLU A 38 -2.98 -10.93 3.49
C GLU A 38 -2.06 -11.60 4.51
N SER A 39 -1.28 -12.61 4.09
CA SER A 39 -0.30 -13.29 4.94
C SER A 39 0.82 -12.37 5.45
N MET A 40 1.01 -11.20 4.84
CA MET A 40 2.01 -10.20 5.21
C MET A 40 1.44 -9.09 6.11
N ALA A 41 0.21 -9.22 6.61
CA ALA A 41 -0.45 -8.16 7.38
C ALA A 41 0.33 -7.70 8.63
N ALA A 42 1.20 -8.56 9.19
CA ALA A 42 2.04 -8.24 10.34
C ALA A 42 3.23 -7.31 10.00
N ASP A 43 3.60 -7.19 8.71
CA ASP A 43 4.61 -6.23 8.22
C ASP A 43 4.00 -5.39 7.08
N PRO A 44 3.24 -4.34 7.39
CA PRO A 44 2.55 -3.53 6.38
C PRO A 44 3.49 -2.83 5.41
N ILE A 45 4.72 -2.47 5.82
CA ILE A 45 5.68 -1.81 4.94
C ILE A 45 6.21 -2.82 3.92
N GLY A 46 6.69 -3.98 4.36
CA GLY A 46 7.10 -5.05 3.45
C GLY A 46 5.94 -5.55 2.57
N ARG A 47 4.71 -5.53 3.08
CA ARG A 47 3.49 -5.83 2.33
C ARG A 47 3.24 -4.84 1.20
N ILE A 48 3.35 -3.53 1.47
CA ILE A 48 3.20 -2.49 0.43
C ILE A 48 4.27 -2.66 -0.64
N ASP A 49 5.52 -2.92 -0.26
CA ASP A 49 6.63 -3.17 -1.20
C ASP A 49 6.35 -4.37 -2.11
N HIS A 50 5.81 -5.46 -1.53
CA HIS A 50 5.39 -6.61 -2.31
C HIS A 50 4.29 -6.25 -3.32
N CYS A 51 3.27 -5.50 -2.89
CA CYS A 51 2.20 -5.03 -3.78
C CYS A 51 2.73 -4.13 -4.91
N ILE A 52 3.71 -3.27 -4.64
CA ILE A 52 4.39 -2.45 -5.66
C ILE A 52 5.07 -3.33 -6.71
N ASN A 53 5.72 -4.43 -6.32
CA ASN A 53 6.35 -5.34 -7.27
C ASN A 53 5.32 -6.11 -8.12
N LEU A 54 4.18 -6.49 -7.52
CA LEU A 54 3.08 -7.10 -8.25
C LEU A 54 2.51 -6.15 -9.32
N ILE A 55 2.20 -4.90 -8.95
CA ILE A 55 1.60 -3.95 -9.90
C ILE A 55 2.57 -3.54 -11.02
N LYS A 56 3.89 -3.50 -10.75
CA LYS A 56 4.91 -3.32 -11.79
C LYS A 56 4.93 -4.47 -12.80
N THR A 57 4.69 -5.69 -12.32
CA THR A 57 4.56 -6.87 -13.19
C THR A 57 3.29 -6.77 -14.04
N GLU A 58 2.18 -6.35 -13.46
CA GLU A 58 0.91 -6.12 -14.19
C GLU A 58 1.04 -5.00 -15.23
N ALA A 59 1.69 -3.89 -14.89
CA ALA A 59 2.00 -2.82 -15.85
C ALA A 59 2.85 -3.34 -17.02
N SER A 60 3.83 -4.22 -16.75
CA SER A 60 4.66 -4.83 -17.79
C SER A 60 3.85 -5.74 -18.71
N LEU A 61 2.93 -6.53 -18.15
CA LEU A 61 1.98 -7.33 -18.93
C LEU A 61 1.08 -6.44 -19.79
N ALA A 62 0.57 -5.33 -19.24
CA ALA A 62 -0.25 -4.38 -19.98
C ALA A 62 0.50 -3.78 -21.18
N VAL A 63 1.80 -3.48 -21.03
CA VAL A 63 2.66 -3.03 -22.13
C VAL A 63 2.76 -4.10 -23.23
N SER A 64 2.97 -5.38 -22.86
CA SER A 64 2.98 -6.47 -23.83
C SER A 64 1.66 -6.60 -24.57
N LEU A 65 0.52 -6.50 -23.87
CA LEU A 65 -0.81 -6.50 -24.48
C LEU A 65 -0.99 -5.34 -25.47
N ILE A 66 -0.48 -4.15 -25.16
CA ILE A 66 -0.50 -3.01 -26.08
C ILE A 66 0.32 -3.32 -27.35
N ALA A 67 1.50 -3.93 -27.19
CA ALA A 67 2.34 -4.34 -28.32
C ALA A 67 1.67 -5.39 -29.22
N ASP A 68 0.89 -6.28 -28.62
CA ASP A 68 0.07 -7.29 -29.31
C ASP A 68 -1.26 -6.72 -29.84
N CYS A 69 -1.45 -5.39 -29.80
CA CYS A 69 -2.66 -4.68 -30.24
C CYS A 69 -3.94 -5.13 -29.51
N VAL A 70 -3.81 -5.63 -28.29
CA VAL A 70 -4.93 -6.08 -27.47
C VAL A 70 -5.66 -4.85 -26.88
N PRO A 71 -6.97 -4.67 -27.13
CA PRO A 71 -7.71 -3.46 -26.75
C PRO A 71 -7.64 -3.12 -25.25
N GLN A 72 -7.62 -4.14 -24.39
CA GLN A 72 -7.56 -3.93 -22.94
C GLN A 72 -6.18 -3.51 -22.41
N GLY A 73 -5.11 -3.53 -23.23
CA GLY A 73 -3.77 -3.20 -22.75
C GLY A 73 -3.63 -1.76 -22.24
N ARG A 74 -4.21 -0.79 -22.96
CA ARG A 74 -4.17 0.64 -22.56
C ARG A 74 -4.91 0.93 -21.25
N PRO A 75 -6.19 0.51 -21.06
CA PRO A 75 -6.88 0.73 -19.79
C PRO A 75 -6.18 -0.01 -18.64
N MET A 76 -5.70 -1.23 -18.86
CA MET A 76 -4.95 -1.97 -17.85
C MET A 76 -3.67 -1.24 -17.42
N LEU A 77 -2.92 -0.67 -18.36
CA LEU A 77 -1.72 0.10 -18.04
C LEU A 77 -2.06 1.37 -17.25
N ALA A 78 -3.12 2.08 -17.63
CA ALA A 78 -3.55 3.30 -16.93
C ALA A 78 -3.98 2.99 -15.48
N GLU A 79 -4.73 1.91 -15.28
CA GLU A 79 -5.12 1.43 -13.95
C GLU A 79 -3.90 1.05 -13.13
N ALA A 80 -3.00 0.21 -13.67
CA ALA A 80 -1.78 -0.21 -12.97
C ALA A 80 -0.89 0.97 -12.57
N GLN A 81 -0.75 1.98 -13.45
CA GLN A 81 0.00 3.20 -13.15
C GLN A 81 -0.66 4.04 -12.05
N GLN A 82 -1.98 4.12 -12.03
CA GLN A 82 -2.70 4.85 -11.00
C GLN A 82 -2.57 4.15 -9.64
N THR A 83 -2.74 2.83 -9.61
CA THR A 83 -2.55 2.03 -8.40
C THR A 83 -1.12 2.12 -7.88
N LEU A 84 -0.11 2.07 -8.78
CA LEU A 84 1.29 2.22 -8.41
C LEU A 84 1.56 3.55 -7.68
N LYS A 85 1.07 4.68 -8.21
CA LYS A 85 1.22 5.99 -7.56
C LYS A 85 0.61 6.04 -6.16
N SER A 86 -0.56 5.43 -5.99
CA SER A 86 -1.22 5.35 -4.68
C SER A 86 -0.41 4.50 -3.69
N LEU A 87 0.15 3.37 -4.14
CA LEU A 87 0.99 2.50 -3.32
C LEU A 87 2.32 3.17 -2.93
N GLU A 88 2.98 3.87 -3.86
CA GLU A 88 4.21 4.63 -3.58
C GLU A 88 3.95 5.75 -2.55
N SER A 89 2.80 6.43 -2.65
CA SER A 89 2.39 7.43 -1.66
C SER A 89 2.13 6.81 -0.28
N LEU A 90 1.47 5.65 -0.24
CA LEU A 90 1.21 4.91 1.00
C LEU A 90 2.50 4.41 1.64
N GLN A 91 3.45 3.92 0.83
CA GLN A 91 4.78 3.50 1.28
C GLN A 91 5.53 4.67 1.95
N LEU A 92 5.55 5.84 1.29
CA LEU A 92 6.18 7.05 1.82
C LEU A 92 5.54 7.48 3.15
N LEU A 93 4.20 7.45 3.23
CA LEU A 93 3.46 7.74 4.46
C LEU A 93 3.86 6.78 5.59
N GLY A 94 3.86 5.47 5.32
CA GLY A 94 4.21 4.46 6.30
C GLY A 94 5.65 4.58 6.79
N GLN A 95 6.60 4.77 5.88
CA GLN A 95 8.02 4.97 6.23
C GLN A 95 8.23 6.23 7.09
N SER A 96 7.46 7.30 6.84
CA SER A 96 7.55 8.55 7.60
C SER A 96 6.86 8.46 8.96
N ALA A 97 5.81 7.65 9.07
CA ALA A 97 5.01 7.51 10.28
C ALA A 97 5.61 6.54 11.31
N ILE A 98 6.37 5.54 10.86
CA ILE A 98 6.98 4.50 11.72
C ILE A 98 8.43 4.82 12.09
N LYS A 99 9.09 5.76 11.39
CA LYS A 99 10.40 6.28 11.81
C LYS A 99 10.25 7.15 13.07
N GLU A 100 10.71 6.63 14.21
CA GLU A 100 11.13 7.40 15.39
C GLU A 100 12.65 7.34 15.55
#